data_AF-A0A843V9B4-F1
#
_entry.id   AF-A0A843V9B4-F1
#
_cell.length_a   1.000
_cell.length_b   1.000
_cell.length_c   1.000
_cell.angle_alpha   90.00
_cell.angle_beta   90.00
_cell.angle_gamma   90.00
#
_symmetry.space_group_name_H-M   'P 1'
#
loop_
_entity.id
_entity.type
_entity.pdbx_description
1 polymer ?
#
loop_
_entity_poly.entity_id
_entity_poly.type
_entity_poly.pdbx_seq_one_letter_code
_entity_poly.pdbx_strand_id
1 'polypeptide(L)'
;ALKEFLDTAEADVRSLTALYSEVGRSADSLAQYFGEDPARCPFEQVTSILVIFVNVFNKAREENAKQAEAEKKKLEKEASKEKANSSSRKDC
;
A
#
# COMPACT_ATOMS: atom_id res chain seq x y z
N ALA A 1 26.77 -0.04 -37.68
CA ALA A 1 26.56 1.22 -36.95
C ALA A 1 25.15 1.81 -37.16
N LEU A 2 24.86 2.58 -38.23
CA LEU A 2 23.54 3.23 -38.36
C LEU A 2 22.37 2.24 -38.50
N LYS A 3 22.53 1.20 -39.33
CA LYS A 3 21.48 0.18 -39.51
C LYS A 3 21.15 -0.55 -38.19
N GLU A 4 22.17 -1.05 -37.50
CA GLU A 4 22.00 -1.74 -36.21
C GLU A 4 21.37 -0.83 -35.14
N PHE A 5 21.75 0.45 -35.13
CA PHE A 5 21.12 1.44 -34.28
C PHE A 5 19.62 1.57 -34.58
N LEU A 6 19.24 1.68 -35.85
CA LEU A 6 17.83 1.77 -36.26
C LEU A 6 17.04 0.51 -35.91
N ASP A 7 17.61 -0.68 -36.19
CA ASP A 7 16.97 -1.97 -35.88
C ASP A 7 16.72 -2.13 -34.37
N THR A 8 17.69 -1.71 -33.55
CA THR A 8 17.59 -1.74 -32.08
C THR A 8 16.53 -0.75 -31.59
N ALA A 9 16.59 0.50 -32.05
CA ALA A 9 15.62 1.52 -31.67
C ALA A 9 14.19 1.12 -32.05
N GLU A 10 13.98 0.51 -33.21
CA GLU A 10 12.67 0.02 -33.63
C GLU A 10 12.17 -1.12 -32.73
N ALA A 11 13.05 -2.05 -32.32
CA ALA A 11 12.72 -3.11 -31.38
C ALA A 11 12.33 -2.55 -30.00
N ASP A 12 13.05 -1.55 -29.51
CA ASP A 12 12.76 -0.88 -28.23
C ASP A 12 11.43 -0.14 -28.28
N VAL A 13 11.16 0.61 -29.35
CA VAL A 13 9.89 1.32 -29.55
C VAL A 13 8.72 0.34 -29.58
N ARG A 14 8.85 -0.79 -30.28
CA ARG A 14 7.82 -1.84 -30.31
C ARG A 14 7.57 -2.42 -28.92
N SER A 15 8.63 -2.72 -28.17
CA SER A 15 8.55 -3.27 -26.82
C SER A 15 7.89 -2.29 -25.84
N LEU A 16 8.30 -1.02 -25.87
CA LEU A 16 7.72 0.03 -25.04
C LEU A 16 6.24 0.27 -25.36
N THR A 17 5.88 0.25 -26.64
CA THR A 17 4.48 0.40 -27.10
C THR A 17 3.61 -0.76 -26.60
N ALA A 18 4.12 -2.00 -26.68
CA ALA A 18 3.41 -3.18 -26.19
C ALA A 18 3.17 -3.09 -24.67
N LEU A 19 4.20 -2.71 -23.91
CA LEU A 19 4.12 -2.52 -22.47
C LEU A 19 3.09 -1.45 -22.10
N TYR A 20 3.16 -0.27 -22.72
CA TYR A 20 2.22 0.82 -22.43
C TYR A 20 0.77 0.42 -22.72
N SER A 21 0.55 -0.33 -23.81
CA SER A 21 -0.78 -0.84 -24.17
C SER A 21 -1.32 -1.86 -23.16
N GLU A 22 -0.48 -2.78 -22.69
CA GLU A 22 -0.86 -3.78 -21.69
C GLU A 22 -1.18 -3.15 -20.34
N VAL A 23 -0.33 -2.25 -19.90
CA VAL A 23 -0.48 -1.54 -18.63
C VAL A 23 -1.70 -0.61 -18.68
N GLY A 24 -1.96 0.06 -19.80
CA GLY A 24 -3.18 0.85 -20.01
C GLY A 24 -4.45 0.00 -19.88
N ARG A 25 -4.52 -1.16 -20.56
CA ARG A 25 -5.66 -2.09 -20.41
C ARG A 25 -5.86 -2.59 -18.98
N SER A 26 -4.75 -2.77 -18.25
CA SER A 26 -4.80 -3.19 -16.85
C SER A 26 -5.39 -2.11 -15.96
N ALA A 27 -5.04 -0.83 -16.19
CA ALA A 27 -5.64 0.30 -15.49
C ALA A 27 -7.13 0.48 -15.83
N ASP A 28 -7.52 0.32 -17.09
CA ASP A 28 -8.92 0.35 -17.51
C ASP A 28 -9.73 -0.76 -16.82
N SER A 29 -9.18 -1.97 -16.77
CA SER A 29 -9.81 -3.11 -16.09
C SER A 29 -9.98 -2.86 -14.60
N LEU A 30 -9.02 -2.17 -13.96
CA LEU A 30 -9.10 -1.79 -12.55
C LEU A 30 -10.21 -0.76 -12.31
N ALA A 31 -10.31 0.26 -13.17
CA ALA A 31 -11.40 1.24 -13.09
C ALA A 31 -12.77 0.53 -13.19
N GLN A 32 -12.92 -0.36 -14.18
CA GLN A 32 -14.14 -1.16 -14.35
C GLN A 32 -14.46 -2.04 -13.14
N TYR A 33 -13.45 -2.66 -12.52
CA TYR A 33 -13.64 -3.48 -11.32
C TYR A 33 -14.27 -2.70 -10.16
N PHE A 34 -13.94 -1.43 -10.02
CA PHE A 34 -14.55 -0.54 -9.02
C PHE A 34 -15.84 0.15 -9.50
N GLY A 35 -16.34 -0.19 -10.69
CA GLY A 35 -17.54 0.40 -11.26
C GLY A 35 -17.35 1.81 -11.83
N GLU A 36 -16.10 2.23 -12.02
CA GLU A 36 -15.74 3.51 -12.65
C GLU A 36 -15.69 3.37 -14.17
N ASP A 37 -15.85 4.50 -14.86
CA ASP A 37 -15.65 4.60 -16.30
C ASP A 37 -14.16 4.84 -16.60
N PRO A 38 -13.46 3.94 -17.35
CA PRO A 38 -12.07 4.14 -17.73
C PRO A 38 -11.79 5.48 -18.41
N ALA A 39 -12.72 6.00 -19.21
CA ALA A 39 -12.56 7.30 -19.87
C ALA A 39 -12.48 8.48 -18.88
N ARG A 40 -12.91 8.27 -17.64
CA ARG A 40 -12.87 9.26 -16.55
C ARG A 40 -11.75 8.99 -15.55
N CYS A 41 -11.00 7.91 -15.73
CA CYS A 41 -9.88 7.50 -14.88
C CYS A 41 -8.60 7.31 -15.72
N PRO A 42 -7.93 8.40 -16.13
CA PRO A 42 -6.70 8.31 -16.90
C PRO A 42 -5.63 7.47 -16.20
N PHE A 43 -4.78 6.82 -17.00
CA PHE A 43 -3.71 5.94 -16.51
C PHE A 43 -2.83 6.59 -15.41
N GLU A 44 -2.45 7.84 -15.60
CA GLU A 44 -1.63 8.61 -14.66
C GLU A 44 -2.34 8.84 -13.33
N GLN A 45 -3.67 9.03 -13.37
CA GLN A 45 -4.47 9.17 -12.17
C GLN A 45 -4.56 7.84 -11.41
N VAL A 46 -4.83 6.73 -12.12
CA VAL A 46 -4.90 5.39 -11.53
C VAL A 46 -3.58 5.05 -10.83
N THR A 47 -2.45 5.23 -11.51
CA THR A 47 -1.13 4.97 -10.93
C THR A 47 -0.82 5.87 -9.74
N SER A 48 -1.13 7.18 -9.81
CA SER A 48 -0.95 8.11 -8.70
C SER A 48 -1.74 7.70 -7.47
N ILE A 49 -3.01 7.35 -7.63
CA ILE A 49 -3.89 6.89 -6.54
C ILE A 49 -3.32 5.63 -5.89
N LEU A 50 -2.89 4.64 -6.68
CA LEU A 50 -2.31 3.41 -6.15
C LEU A 50 -1.04 3.67 -5.34
N VAL A 51 -0.15 4.53 -5.84
CA VAL A 51 1.08 4.90 -5.12
C VAL A 51 0.75 5.59 -3.79
N ILE A 52 -0.18 6.54 -3.80
CA ILE A 52 -0.63 7.22 -2.58
C ILE A 52 -1.25 6.22 -1.60
N PHE A 53 -2.12 5.34 -2.08
CA PHE A 53 -2.77 4.32 -1.26
C PHE A 53 -1.75 3.42 -0.58
N VAL A 54 -0.80 2.85 -1.33
CA VAL A 54 0.23 1.96 -0.78
C VAL A 54 1.08 2.68 0.27
N ASN A 55 1.46 3.94 0.02
CA ASN A 55 2.24 4.73 0.96
C ASN A 55 1.48 4.98 2.26
N VAL A 56 0.23 5.43 2.17
CA VAL A 56 -0.60 5.73 3.34
C VAL A 56 -0.97 4.45 4.09
N PHE A 57 -1.28 3.36 3.37
CA PHE A 57 -1.60 2.06 3.96
C PHE A 57 -0.42 1.49 4.76
N ASN A 58 0.79 1.55 4.20
CA ASN A 58 2.00 1.09 4.91
C ASN A 58 2.29 1.91 6.16
N LYS A 59 2.11 3.24 6.08
CA LYS A 59 2.24 4.13 7.24
C LYS A 59 1.22 3.79 8.33
N ALA A 60 -0.05 3.66 7.96
CA ALA A 60 -1.11 3.30 8.90
C ALA A 60 -0.86 1.93 9.55
N ARG A 61 -0.34 0.95 8.79
CA ARG A 61 0.04 -0.36 9.32
C ARG A 61 1.11 -0.24 10.41
N GLU A 62 2.14 0.58 10.19
CA GLU A 62 3.19 0.80 11.19
C GLU A 62 2.65 1.52 12.44
N GLU A 63 1.82 2.54 12.26
CA GLU A 63 1.18 3.28 13.35
C GLU A 63 0.27 2.38 14.19
N ASN A 64 -0.53 1.53 13.55
CA ASN A 64 -1.40 0.56 14.21
C ASN A 64 -0.59 -0.46 15.04
N ALA A 65 0.55 -0.93 14.53
CA ALA A 65 1.41 -1.86 15.27
C ALA A 65 1.98 -1.21 16.54
N LYS A 66 2.47 0.04 16.45
CA LYS A 66 2.96 0.80 17.60
C LYS A 66 1.87 1.04 18.65
N GLN A 67 0.66 1.38 18.21
CA GLN A 67 -0.48 1.59 19.10
C GLN A 67 -0.86 0.30 19.84
N ALA A 68 -0.95 -0.82 19.12
CA ALA A 68 -1.29 -2.11 19.72
C ALA A 68 -0.26 -2.56 20.78
N GLU A 69 1.04 -2.34 20.54
CA GLU A 69 2.07 -2.63 21.54
C GLU A 69 1.98 -1.74 22.78
N ALA A 70 1.70 -0.45 22.60
CA ALA A 70 1.53 0.49 23.70
C ALA A 70 0.32 0.14 24.58
N GLU A 71 -0.80 -0.22 23.96
CA GLU A 71 -2.02 -0.67 24.65
C GLU A 71 -1.78 -1.97 25.43
N LYS A 72 -1.11 -2.95 24.82
CA LYS A 72 -0.74 -4.20 25.50
C LYS A 72 0.10 -3.93 26.76
N LYS A 73 1.14 -3.10 26.65
CA LYS A 73 2.00 -2.73 27.79
C LYS A 73 1.23 -1.98 28.89
N LYS A 74 0.29 -1.12 28.51
CA LYS A 74 -0.56 -0.40 29.46
C LYS A 74 -1.45 -1.35 30.25
N LEU A 75 -2.12 -2.27 29.56
CA LEU A 75 -2.97 -3.30 30.19
C LEU A 75 -2.18 -4.21 31.13
N GLU A 76 -0.98 -4.66 30.73
CA GLU A 76 -0.10 -5.47 31.57
C GLU A 76 0.32 -4.72 32.85
N LYS A 77 0.63 -3.42 32.73
CA LYS A 77 1.01 -2.57 33.86
C LYS A 77 -0.17 -2.31 34.80
N GLU A 78 -1.37 -2.10 34.27
CA GLU A 78 -2.59 -1.91 35.06
C GLU A 78 -2.98 -3.20 35.81
N ALA A 79 -2.95 -4.34 35.13
CA ALA A 79 -3.21 -5.65 35.75
C ALA A 79 -2.20 -5.99 36.86
N SER A 80 -0.93 -5.61 36.69
CA SER A 80 0.11 -5.83 37.72
C SER A 80 -0.11 -4.96 38.96
N LYS A 81 -0.53 -3.69 38.78
CA LYS A 81 -0.87 -2.78 39.89
C LYS A 81 -2.11 -3.25 40.66
N GLU A 82 -3.12 -3.75 39.96
CA GLU A 82 -4.34 -4.24 40.59
C GLU A 82 -4.10 -5.52 41.40
N LYS A 83 -3.28 -6.45 40.89
CA LYS A 83 -2.83 -7.63 41.64
C LYS A 83 -2.07 -7.23 42.91
N ALA A 84 -1.12 -6.29 42.82
CA ALA A 84 -0.37 -5.81 43.98
C ALA A 84 -1.27 -5.16 45.05
N ASN A 85 -2.24 -4.34 44.65
CA ASN A 85 -3.20 -3.74 45.58
C ASN A 85 -4.17 -4.76 46.20
N SER A 86 -4.50 -5.84 45.49
CA SER A 86 -5.35 -6.91 46.03
C SER A 86 -4.65 -7.80 47.06
N SER A 87 -3.34 -8.03 46.91
CA SER A 87 -2.53 -8.75 47.90
C SER A 87 -2.37 -7.94 49.20
N SER A 88 -2.19 -6.62 49.13
CA SER A 88 -2.01 -5.78 50.32
C SER A 88 -3.26 -5.60 51.18
N ARG A 89 -4.46 -5.97 50.70
CA ARG A 89 -5.72 -5.92 51.48
C ARG A 89 -6.09 -7.25 52.15
N LYS A 90 -5.41 -8.36 51.83
CA LYS A 90 -5.72 -9.67 52.42
C LYS A 90 -4.91 -10.00 53.69
N ASP A 91 -3.95 -9.15 54.05
CA ASP A 91 -3.09 -9.30 55.23
C ASP A 91 -3.47 -8.39 56.41
N CYS A 92 -4.74 -7.95 56.50
CA CYS A 92 -5.28 -7.21 57.65
C CYS A 92 -6.58 -7.87 58.14
#